data_AF-I6NCN7-F1
#
_entry.id   AF-I6NCN7-F1
#
_cell.length_a   1.000
_cell.length_b   1.000
_cell.length_c   1.000
_cell.angle_alpha   90.00
_cell.angle_beta   90.00
_cell.angle_gamma   90.00
#
_symmetry.space_group_name_H-M   'P 1'
#
loop_
_entity.id
_entity.type
_entity.pdbx_description
1 polymer ?
#
loop_
_entity_poly.entity_id
_entity_poly.type
_entity_poly.pdbx_seq_one_letter_code
_entity_poly.pdbx_strand_id
1 'polypeptide(L)'
;MRQFQSFSTTIQSTLDSTTNASDHPSTSSHRRSAKITSNYEEPENFLEVDIQDPKTKFPHGDSNRGMYVDYLIVCRTNLPSFPKRFSQVRRRYSDFEFFKKCLFKELSLSNHPRVVIPSLPGKILLSSRFNDDVVEQRRDGLNKWLNSVAGHPLLQSGSKVLVRFMQDETFNG
;
A
#
# COMPACT_ATOMS: atom_id res chain seq x y z
N MET A 1 0.02 -29.58 25.43
CA MET A 1 0.38 -29.35 24.01
C MET A 1 -0.76 -29.85 23.14
N ARG A 2 -1.54 -28.96 22.52
CA ARG A 2 -2.58 -29.35 21.54
C ARG A 2 -1.97 -29.26 20.15
N GLN A 3 -1.97 -30.38 19.42
CA GLN A 3 -1.52 -30.47 18.04
C GLN A 3 -2.51 -29.74 17.11
N PHE A 4 -1.99 -28.86 16.26
CA PHE A 4 -2.76 -28.27 15.17
C PHE A 4 -2.76 -29.23 13.98
N GLN A 5 -3.94 -29.61 13.51
CA GLN A 5 -4.10 -30.30 12.23
C GLN A 5 -4.25 -29.25 11.12
N SER A 6 -3.36 -29.31 10.14
CA SER A 6 -3.44 -28.56 8.89
C SER A 6 -4.38 -29.29 7.93
N PHE A 7 -5.40 -28.60 7.43
CA PHE A 7 -6.21 -29.08 6.32
C PHE A 7 -5.76 -28.40 5.02
N SER A 8 -5.10 -29.18 4.17
CA SER A 8 -4.93 -28.89 2.75
C SER A 8 -6.27 -29.13 2.05
N THR A 9 -6.74 -28.18 1.24
CA THR A 9 -7.90 -28.42 0.35
C THR A 9 -7.52 -28.05 -1.07
N THR A 10 -7.21 -29.07 -1.87
CA THR A 10 -7.20 -29.01 -3.33
C THR A 10 -8.65 -28.96 -3.82
N ILE A 11 -8.99 -28.02 -4.71
CA ILE A 11 -10.16 -28.16 -5.59
C ILE A 11 -9.69 -28.11 -7.04
N GLN A 12 -9.91 -29.24 -7.70
CA GLN A 12 -9.73 -29.51 -9.12
C GLN A 12 -11.10 -29.33 -9.78
N SER A 13 -11.24 -28.39 -10.72
CA SER A 13 -12.44 -28.32 -11.56
C SER A 13 -12.15 -28.93 -12.93
N THR A 14 -12.64 -30.15 -13.13
CA THR A 14 -12.86 -30.78 -14.44
C THR A 14 -14.33 -30.66 -14.82
N LEU A 15 -14.61 -30.91 -16.10
CA LEU A 15 -15.90 -31.03 -16.81
C LEU A 15 -16.36 -29.75 -17.52
N ASP A 16 -16.84 -29.77 -18.77
CA ASP A 16 -16.72 -30.71 -19.89
C ASP A 16 -17.27 -30.01 -21.14
N SER A 17 -16.79 -30.41 -22.31
CA SER A 17 -17.26 -29.91 -23.61
C SER A 17 -18.33 -30.86 -24.17
N THR A 18 -19.49 -30.36 -24.62
CA THR A 18 -20.34 -31.09 -25.59
C THR A 18 -21.32 -30.17 -26.36
N THR A 19 -20.97 -29.96 -27.64
CA THR A 19 -21.77 -30.02 -28.89
C THR A 19 -23.16 -29.38 -29.08
N ASN A 20 -23.22 -28.67 -30.22
CA ASN A 20 -24.22 -28.63 -31.30
C ASN A 20 -25.28 -27.52 -31.37
N ALA A 21 -25.48 -27.10 -32.63
CA ALA A 21 -26.00 -25.85 -33.14
C ALA A 21 -27.46 -25.93 -33.63
N SER A 22 -28.20 -24.81 -33.60
CA SER A 22 -28.91 -24.16 -34.74
C SER A 22 -29.98 -23.15 -34.27
N ASP A 23 -30.03 -22.00 -34.97
CA ASP A 23 -31.14 -21.05 -35.22
C ASP A 23 -31.90 -20.32 -34.10
N HIS A 24 -31.60 -19.01 -33.93
CA HIS A 24 -32.45 -17.85 -34.32
C HIS A 24 -31.94 -16.54 -33.63
N PRO A 25 -31.99 -15.36 -34.29
CA PRO A 25 -31.56 -14.10 -33.70
C PRO A 25 -32.70 -13.31 -33.05
N SER A 26 -32.32 -12.34 -32.21
CA SER A 26 -33.10 -11.20 -31.67
C SER A 26 -33.56 -11.34 -30.22
N THR A 27 -32.82 -10.72 -29.29
CA THR A 27 -33.24 -9.55 -28.50
C THR A 27 -32.22 -9.33 -27.38
N SER A 28 -31.55 -8.18 -27.43
CA SER A 28 -30.53 -7.75 -26.47
C SER A 28 -31.15 -7.44 -25.10
N SER A 29 -31.40 -8.49 -24.32
CA SER A 29 -31.61 -8.35 -22.88
C SER A 29 -30.24 -8.12 -22.24
N HIS A 30 -30.11 -6.98 -21.57
CA HIS A 30 -28.93 -6.60 -20.83
C HIS A 30 -28.66 -7.65 -19.74
N ARG A 31 -27.82 -8.65 -20.05
CA ARG A 31 -27.15 -9.46 -19.05
C ARG A 31 -26.22 -8.51 -18.31
N ARG A 32 -26.75 -7.89 -17.25
CA ARG A 32 -25.92 -7.41 -16.15
C ARG A 32 -25.12 -8.64 -15.73
N SER A 33 -23.86 -8.69 -16.14
CA SER A 33 -22.88 -9.58 -15.56
C SER A 33 -22.82 -9.17 -14.10
N ALA A 34 -23.66 -9.79 -13.27
CA ALA A 34 -23.56 -9.70 -11.84
C ALA A 34 -22.14 -10.18 -11.55
N LYS A 35 -21.25 -9.22 -11.27
CA LYS A 35 -19.96 -9.52 -10.67
C LYS A 35 -20.31 -10.38 -9.46
N ILE A 36 -20.01 -11.66 -9.54
CA ILE A 36 -20.01 -12.56 -8.39
C ILE A 36 -18.84 -12.08 -7.53
N THR A 37 -19.02 -10.95 -6.85
CA THR A 37 -18.18 -10.63 -5.71
C THR A 37 -18.64 -11.61 -4.65
N SER A 38 -17.87 -12.69 -4.51
CA SER A 38 -17.82 -13.57 -3.35
C SER A 38 -18.31 -12.82 -2.11
N ASN A 39 -19.42 -13.28 -1.50
CA ASN A 39 -19.99 -12.72 -0.26
C ASN A 39 -19.10 -12.99 0.98
N TYR A 40 -17.82 -13.31 0.77
CA TYR A 40 -16.86 -13.52 1.83
C TYR A 40 -16.15 -12.19 2.12
N GLU A 41 -16.65 -11.48 3.13
CA GLU A 41 -15.88 -10.40 3.73
C GLU A 41 -14.93 -10.98 4.79
N GLU A 42 -13.69 -10.50 4.79
CA GLU A 42 -12.71 -10.93 5.76
C GLU A 42 -13.17 -10.55 7.19
N PRO A 43 -13.16 -11.50 8.14
CA PRO A 43 -13.75 -11.30 9.45
C PRO A 43 -12.95 -10.34 10.36
N GLU A 44 -11.68 -10.10 10.04
CA GLU A 44 -10.78 -9.27 10.85
C GLU A 44 -10.28 -8.05 10.08
N ASN A 45 -10.09 -6.94 10.79
CA ASN A 45 -9.49 -5.74 10.23
C ASN A 45 -7.99 -5.93 9.99
N PHE A 46 -7.51 -5.55 8.81
CA PHE A 46 -6.10 -5.63 8.44
C PHE A 46 -5.63 -4.35 7.72
N LEU A 47 -4.34 -4.07 7.84
CA LEU A 47 -3.64 -3.06 7.07
C LEU A 47 -2.25 -3.62 6.73
N GLU A 48 -2.09 -4.03 5.49
CA GLU A 48 -0.84 -4.51 4.93
C GLU A 48 -0.19 -3.41 4.10
N VAL A 49 1.10 -3.16 4.35
CA VAL A 49 1.87 -2.15 3.65
C VAL A 49 3.23 -2.72 3.26
N ASP A 50 3.59 -2.53 2.00
CA ASP A 50 4.92 -2.89 1.50
C ASP A 50 5.53 -1.75 0.69
N ILE A 51 6.84 -1.59 0.79
CA ILE A 51 7.61 -0.60 0.05
C ILE A 51 8.58 -1.33 -0.88
N GLN A 52 8.37 -1.14 -2.18
CA GLN A 52 9.07 -1.88 -3.23
C GLN A 52 9.48 -0.97 -4.40
N ASP A 53 10.11 -1.56 -5.41
CA ASP A 53 10.37 -0.93 -6.73
C ASP A 53 10.99 0.47 -6.63
N PRO A 54 12.20 0.62 -6.04
CA PRO A 54 12.89 1.91 -6.03
C PRO A 54 13.18 2.36 -7.46
N LYS A 55 12.87 3.63 -7.79
CA LYS A 55 13.13 4.19 -9.12
C LYS A 55 13.77 5.56 -9.04
N THR A 56 14.83 5.72 -9.82
CA THR A 56 15.41 7.03 -10.11
C THR A 56 14.49 7.81 -11.05
N LYS A 57 14.16 9.04 -10.66
CA LYS A 57 13.30 9.97 -11.37
C LYS A 57 14.12 11.15 -11.87
N PHE A 58 13.94 11.48 -13.13
CA PHE A 58 14.57 12.61 -13.79
C PHE A 58 13.48 13.63 -14.17
N PRO A 59 13.16 14.59 -13.28
CA PRO A 59 12.04 15.51 -13.50
C PRO A 59 12.26 16.50 -14.66
N HIS A 60 13.49 16.63 -15.16
CA HIS A 60 13.86 17.55 -16.24
C HIS A 60 14.44 16.77 -17.44
N GLY A 61 13.73 15.73 -17.89
CA GLY A 61 14.19 14.84 -18.98
C GLY A 61 15.45 14.07 -18.59
N ASP A 62 16.36 13.81 -19.52
CA ASP A 62 17.60 13.05 -19.25
C ASP A 62 18.67 13.83 -18.44
N SER A 63 18.34 15.02 -17.95
CA SER A 63 19.27 15.79 -17.13
C SER A 63 19.29 15.30 -15.68
N ASN A 64 20.49 15.21 -15.11
CA ASN A 64 20.68 14.87 -13.69
C ASN A 64 20.17 15.99 -12.74
N ARG A 65 19.66 17.11 -13.27
CA ARG A 65 19.20 18.24 -12.48
C ARG A 65 17.91 17.88 -11.73
N GLY A 66 17.98 17.93 -10.40
CA GLY A 66 16.84 17.64 -9.55
C GLY A 66 16.46 16.16 -9.51
N MET A 67 17.36 15.26 -9.93
CA MET A 67 17.15 13.82 -9.86
C MET A 67 16.89 13.35 -8.42
N TYR A 68 15.99 12.39 -8.25
CA TYR A 68 15.69 11.77 -6.95
C TYR A 68 15.28 10.31 -7.10
N VAL A 69 15.32 9.57 -5.99
CA VAL A 69 14.79 8.20 -5.93
C VAL A 69 13.47 8.23 -5.19
N ASP A 70 12.45 7.63 -5.78
CA ASP A 70 11.18 7.34 -5.12
C ASP A 70 10.96 5.83 -4.94
N TYR A 71 10.03 5.50 -4.06
CA TYR A 71 9.69 4.14 -3.69
C TYR A 71 8.19 3.93 -3.90
N LEU A 72 7.80 2.75 -4.36
CA LEU A 72 6.41 2.37 -4.50
C LEU A 72 5.89 1.86 -3.15
N ILE A 73 4.90 2.55 -2.60
CA ILE A 73 4.12 2.06 -1.46
C ILE A 73 2.91 1.32 -2.01
N VAL A 74 2.76 0.06 -1.64
CA VAL A 74 1.57 -0.75 -1.90
C VAL A 74 0.83 -0.96 -0.59
N CYS A 75 -0.44 -0.60 -0.55
CA CYS A 75 -1.29 -0.73 0.63
C CYS A 75 -2.53 -1.58 0.30
N ARG A 76 -2.85 -2.54 1.17
CA ARG A 76 -4.09 -3.33 1.17
C ARG A 76 -4.72 -3.25 2.54
N THR A 77 -6.02 -2.98 2.60
CA THR A 77 -6.73 -2.84 3.88
C THR A 77 -8.23 -2.97 3.71
N ASN A 78 -8.91 -3.39 4.77
CA ASN A 78 -10.35 -3.29 4.94
C ASN A 78 -10.75 -2.29 6.05
N LEU A 79 -9.80 -1.52 6.60
CA LEU A 79 -10.08 -0.56 7.66
C LEU A 79 -11.05 0.52 7.19
N PRO A 80 -12.08 0.87 8.00
CA PRO A 80 -13.11 1.84 7.61
C PRO A 80 -12.59 3.27 7.46
N SER A 81 -11.42 3.58 8.03
CA SER A 81 -10.75 4.88 7.90
C SER A 81 -10.11 5.09 6.52
N PHE A 82 -9.94 4.03 5.72
CA PHE A 82 -9.30 4.07 4.40
C PHE A 82 -10.36 4.02 3.29
N PRO A 83 -10.50 5.07 2.46
CA PRO A 83 -11.47 5.09 1.36
C PRO A 83 -11.25 4.04 0.27
N LYS A 84 -9.99 3.61 0.04
CA LYS A 84 -9.62 2.60 -0.95
C LYS A 84 -9.17 1.32 -0.26
N ARG A 85 -9.65 0.16 -0.69
CA ARG A 85 -9.13 -1.16 -0.22
C ARG A 85 -7.73 -1.48 -0.71
N PHE A 86 -7.33 -0.89 -1.84
CA PHE A 86 -6.02 -1.03 -2.44
C PHE A 86 -5.53 0.32 -2.94
N SER A 87 -4.27 0.65 -2.66
CA SER A 87 -3.60 1.82 -3.24
C SER A 87 -2.15 1.54 -3.59
N GLN A 88 -1.69 2.23 -4.62
CA GLN A 88 -0.31 2.26 -5.05
C GLN A 88 0.10 3.72 -5.25
N VAL A 89 1.06 4.18 -4.46
CA VAL A 89 1.53 5.57 -4.51
C VAL A 89 3.05 5.61 -4.48
N ARG A 90 3.64 6.62 -5.11
CA ARG A 90 5.10 6.80 -5.09
C ARG A 90 5.48 7.94 -4.17
N ARG A 91 6.52 7.71 -3.35
CA ARG A 91 7.03 8.68 -2.38
C ARG A 91 8.54 8.72 -2.43
N ARG A 92 9.13 9.92 -2.43
CA ARG A 92 10.57 10.08 -2.20
C ARG A 92 10.85 10.18 -0.70
N TYR A 93 12.10 9.96 -0.30
CA TYR A 93 12.50 9.99 1.11
C TYR A 93 12.07 11.28 1.84
N SER A 94 12.18 12.45 1.19
CA SER A 94 11.76 13.72 1.80
C SER A 94 10.25 13.81 2.06
N ASP A 95 9.43 13.06 1.33
CA ASP A 95 7.99 13.00 1.58
C ASP A 95 7.72 12.21 2.88
N PHE A 96 8.54 11.20 3.21
CA PHE A 96 8.49 10.53 4.51
C PHE A 96 8.91 11.46 5.65
N GLU A 97 9.93 12.30 5.43
CA GLU A 97 10.31 13.33 6.42
C GLU A 97 9.17 14.31 6.67
N PHE A 98 8.51 14.77 5.60
CA PHE A 98 7.36 15.65 5.70
C PHE A 98 6.17 14.96 6.38
N PHE A 99 5.89 13.71 5.99
CA PHE A 99 4.85 12.88 6.60
C PHE A 99 5.06 12.74 8.11
N LYS A 100 6.28 12.43 8.55
CA LYS A 100 6.61 12.34 9.98
C LYS A 100 6.32 13.65 10.71
N LYS A 101 6.62 14.81 10.13
CA LYS A 101 6.32 16.13 10.72
C LYS A 101 4.81 16.37 10.81
N CYS A 102 4.06 16.07 9.75
CA CYS A 102 2.60 16.21 9.74
C CYS A 102 1.94 15.29 10.76
N LEU A 103 2.40 14.05 10.85
CA LEU A 103 1.88 13.06 11.79
C LEU A 103 2.14 13.47 13.23
N PHE A 104 3.34 13.96 13.54
CA PHE A 104 3.66 14.52 14.86
C PHE A 104 2.77 15.70 15.20
N LYS A 105 2.53 16.62 14.25
CA LYS A 105 1.62 17.76 14.44
C LYS A 105 0.19 17.29 14.70
N GLU A 106 -0.33 16.35 13.91
CA GLU A 106 -1.68 15.78 14.12
C GLU A 106 -1.81 15.14 15.51
N LEU A 107 -0.82 14.35 15.92
CA LEU A 107 -0.79 13.74 17.25
C LEU A 107 -0.76 14.77 18.38
N SER A 108 0.06 15.82 18.24
CA SER A 108 0.17 16.90 19.24
C SER A 108 -1.12 17.68 19.46
N LEU A 109 -1.98 17.74 18.44
CA LEU A 109 -3.28 18.42 18.48
C LEU A 109 -4.44 17.47 18.84
N SER A 110 -4.16 16.17 18.96
CA SER A 110 -5.13 15.12 19.28
C SER A 110 -5.12 14.77 20.78
N ASN A 111 -6.04 13.90 21.20
CA ASN A 111 -6.04 13.31 22.55
C ASN A 111 -4.93 12.26 22.77
N HIS A 112 -3.97 12.13 21.85
CA HIS A 112 -2.91 11.13 21.86
C HIS A 112 -1.49 11.71 21.81
N PRO A 113 -1.13 12.72 22.62
CA PRO A 113 0.17 13.39 22.55
C PRO A 113 1.36 12.51 22.98
N ARG A 114 1.10 11.34 23.59
CA ARG A 114 2.13 10.40 24.06
C ARG A 114 2.51 9.33 23.03
N VAL A 115 1.86 9.28 21.87
CA VAL A 115 2.24 8.36 20.79
C VAL A 115 3.59 8.79 20.23
N VAL A 116 4.58 7.90 20.30
CA VAL A 116 5.94 8.17 19.80
C VAL A 116 6.08 7.63 18.39
N ILE A 117 6.53 8.49 17.48
CA ILE A 117 6.82 8.08 16.09
C ILE A 117 8.29 7.67 15.97
N PRO A 118 8.60 6.44 15.49
CA PRO A 118 9.98 5.97 15.36
C PRO A 118 10.83 6.87 14.46
N SER A 119 12.15 6.76 14.60
CA SER A 119 13.11 7.48 13.74
C SER A 119 13.11 6.90 12.32
N LEU A 120 13.12 7.78 11.32
CA LEU A 120 13.32 7.38 9.93
C LEU A 120 14.73 6.79 9.75
N PRO A 121 14.94 5.91 8.75
CA PRO A 121 16.29 5.48 8.40
C PRO A 121 17.17 6.69 8.05
N GLY A 122 18.47 6.60 8.33
CA GLY A 122 19.38 7.75 8.29
C GLY A 122 19.40 8.51 6.96
N LYS A 123 19.71 9.82 7.06
CA LYS A 123 20.06 10.62 5.88
C LYS A 123 21.36 10.09 5.30
N ILE A 124 21.38 9.90 3.99
CA ILE A 124 22.53 9.40 3.26
C ILE A 124 23.19 10.57 2.54
N LEU A 125 24.51 10.52 2.43
CA LEU A 125 25.30 11.52 1.71
C LEU A 125 24.82 11.67 0.27
N LEU A 126 24.86 12.89 -0.25
CA LEU A 126 24.39 13.23 -1.59
C LEU A 126 25.10 12.43 -2.70
N SER A 127 26.38 12.09 -2.50
CA SER A 127 27.19 11.34 -3.46
C SER A 127 26.77 9.86 -3.60
N SER A 128 26.27 9.24 -2.52
CA SER A 128 25.94 7.81 -2.51
C SER A 128 24.44 7.53 -2.63
N ARG A 129 23.58 8.55 -2.65
CA ARG A 129 22.10 8.40 -2.66
C ARG A 129 21.51 7.65 -3.86
N PHE A 130 22.31 7.38 -4.89
CA PHE A 130 21.94 6.66 -6.11
C PHE A 130 22.68 5.34 -6.27
N ASN A 131 23.49 4.94 -5.28
CA ASN A 131 24.10 3.62 -5.25
C ASN A 131 23.02 2.58 -4.91
N ASP A 132 22.99 1.45 -5.61
CA ASP A 132 21.93 0.46 -5.48
C ASP A 132 21.83 -0.13 -4.06
N ASP A 133 22.95 -0.45 -3.41
CA ASP A 133 22.97 -0.97 -2.02
C ASP A 133 22.37 0.05 -1.05
N VAL A 134 22.69 1.33 -1.26
CA VAL A 134 22.17 2.43 -0.46
C VAL A 134 20.67 2.62 -0.66
N VAL A 135 20.21 2.53 -1.91
CA VAL A 135 18.80 2.65 -2.28
C VAL A 135 18.00 1.50 -1.67
N GLU A 136 18.53 0.28 -1.75
CA GLU A 136 17.88 -0.91 -1.21
C GLU A 136 17.86 -0.93 0.32
N GLN A 137 18.98 -0.59 0.97
CA GLN A 137 19.04 -0.44 2.42
C GLN A 137 18.03 0.60 2.92
N ARG A 138 17.88 1.72 2.18
CA ARG A 138 16.88 2.74 2.49
C ARG A 138 15.46 2.23 2.27
N ARG A 139 15.18 1.52 1.17
CA ARG A 139 13.87 0.89 0.92
C ARG A 139 13.47 0.00 2.08
N ASP A 140 14.36 -0.88 2.52
CA ASP A 140 14.14 -1.77 3.67
C ASP A 140 13.87 -1.00 4.97
N GLY A 141 14.67 0.02 5.25
CA GLY A 141 14.49 0.88 6.43
C GLY A 141 13.16 1.61 6.42
N LEU A 142 12.75 2.13 5.26
CA LEU A 142 11.45 2.78 5.08
C LEU A 142 10.31 1.77 5.24
N ASN A 143 10.47 0.55 4.73
CA ASN A 143 9.44 -0.50 4.84
C ASN A 143 9.16 -0.86 6.29
N LYS A 144 10.23 -1.13 7.06
CA LYS A 144 10.13 -1.43 8.50
C LYS A 144 9.53 -0.26 9.28
N TRP A 145 9.97 0.96 8.96
CA TRP A 145 9.46 2.17 9.61
C TRP A 145 7.97 2.38 9.33
N LEU A 146 7.53 2.28 8.07
CA LEU A 146 6.15 2.49 7.70
C LEU A 146 5.24 1.40 8.26
N ASN A 147 5.68 0.14 8.27
CA ASN A 147 4.95 -0.95 8.93
C ASN A 147 4.77 -0.70 10.43
N SER A 148 5.80 -0.19 11.13
CA SER A 148 5.68 0.16 12.56
C SER A 148 4.68 1.30 12.80
N VAL A 149 4.66 2.32 11.93
CA VAL A 149 3.72 3.44 12.04
C VAL A 149 2.30 3.01 11.67
N ALA A 150 2.15 2.30 10.55
CA ALA A 150 0.88 1.80 10.04
C ALA A 150 0.25 0.76 10.97
N GLY A 151 1.05 -0.04 11.67
CA GLY A 151 0.59 -1.04 12.64
C GLY A 151 0.04 -0.46 13.94
N HIS A 152 0.13 0.86 14.17
CA HIS A 152 -0.31 1.46 15.42
C HIS A 152 -1.84 1.67 15.45
N PRO A 153 -2.61 1.03 16.36
CA PRO A 153 -4.08 1.05 16.31
C PRO A 153 -4.71 2.45 16.35
N LEU A 154 -4.16 3.37 17.15
CA LEU A 154 -4.66 4.75 17.22
C LEU A 154 -4.42 5.54 15.93
N LEU A 155 -3.37 5.22 15.18
CA LEU A 155 -3.11 5.86 13.89
C LEU A 155 -4.01 5.29 12.81
N GLN A 156 -4.23 3.96 12.83
CA GLN A 156 -5.15 3.28 11.93
C GLN A 156 -6.57 3.83 12.02
N SER A 157 -7.08 4.08 13.24
CA SER A 157 -8.45 4.56 13.43
C SER A 157 -8.60 6.08 13.30
N GLY A 158 -7.57 6.86 13.64
CA GLY A 158 -7.71 8.31 13.84
C GLY A 158 -6.89 9.22 12.93
N SER A 159 -5.86 8.73 12.23
CA SER A 159 -4.92 9.59 11.50
C SER A 159 -5.37 9.83 10.05
N LYS A 160 -5.78 11.07 9.75
CA LYS A 160 -6.05 11.49 8.35
C LYS A 160 -4.75 11.64 7.58
N VAL A 161 -3.68 12.05 8.26
CA VAL A 161 -2.35 12.20 7.67
C VAL A 161 -1.81 10.85 7.17
N LEU A 162 -2.00 9.76 7.93
CA LEU A 162 -1.62 8.40 7.51
C LEU A 162 -2.36 7.97 6.24
N VAL A 163 -3.68 8.14 6.22
CA VAL A 163 -4.51 7.76 5.07
C VAL A 163 -4.09 8.51 3.81
N ARG A 164 -3.93 9.84 3.90
CA ARG A 164 -3.47 10.67 2.77
C ARG A 164 -2.09 10.27 2.27
N PHE A 165 -1.15 10.01 3.19
CA PHE A 165 0.19 9.57 2.81
C PHE A 165 0.17 8.28 1.99
N MET A 166 -0.73 7.33 2.30
CA MET A 166 -0.85 6.05 1.62
C MET A 166 -1.73 6.05 0.36
N GLN A 167 -2.68 6.98 0.21
CA GLN A 167 -3.74 6.88 -0.81
C GLN A 167 -3.84 8.06 -1.79
N ASP A 168 -3.36 9.25 -1.42
CA ASP A 168 -3.39 10.42 -2.31
C ASP A 168 -2.31 10.26 -3.38
N GLU A 169 -2.54 10.69 -4.61
CA GLU A 169 -1.51 10.59 -5.66
C GLU A 169 -0.28 11.45 -5.31
N THR A 170 -0.54 12.68 -4.85
CA THR A 170 0.49 13.63 -4.43
C THR A 170 0.49 13.80 -2.92
N PHE A 171 1.67 13.77 -2.31
CA PHE A 171 1.86 14.09 -0.90
C PHE A 171 3.02 15.07 -0.79
N ASN A 172 2.68 16.36 -0.83
CA ASN A 172 3.65 17.44 -0.88
C ASN A 172 3.54 18.27 0.40
N GLY A 173 4.68 18.77 0.86
CA GLY A 173 4.75 19.87 1.81
C GLY A 173 4.96 21.20 1.13
#